data_AF-A0A9D2RJC8-F1
#
_entry.id   AF-A0A9D2RJC8-F1
#
_cell.length_a   1.000
_cell.length_b   1.000
_cell.length_c   1.000
_cell.angle_alpha   90.00
_cell.angle_beta   90.00
_cell.angle_gamma   90.00
#
_symmetry.space_group_name_H-M   'P 1'
#
loop_
_entity.id
_entity.type
_entity.pdbx_description
1 polymer ?
#
loop_
_entity_poly.entity_id
_entity_poly.type
_entity_poly.pdbx_seq_one_letter_code
_entity_poly.pdbx_strand_id
1 'polypeptide(L)'
;MSRTTMKGYVYRQYSTDGTFVADYRSSLEAAAETGISRNAIVRAAHGERKTGGGFIWKKVSETEPQEAIEISGESIIGYHDLRPVIQMDLEGNEIGEFVSIAQASRALGISRRSLSCALNGTQKTAAGFKWRLKEAEEKNGQEEQKA
;
A
#
# COMPACT_ATOMS: atom_id res chain seq x y z
N MET A 1 -7.63 1.66 -42.01
CA MET A 1 -6.90 0.68 -41.19
C MET A 1 -5.55 1.28 -40.80
N SER A 2 -5.43 1.78 -39.58
CA SER A 2 -4.22 2.47 -39.13
C SER A 2 -3.14 1.46 -38.76
N ARG A 3 -2.13 1.29 -39.62
CA ARG A 3 -0.88 0.62 -39.28
C ARG A 3 -0.04 1.60 -38.45
N THR A 4 -0.25 1.59 -37.14
CA THR A 4 0.61 2.31 -36.21
C THR A 4 1.86 1.45 -35.98
N THR A 5 3.00 1.96 -36.42
CA THR A 5 4.34 1.41 -36.25
C THR A 5 4.53 0.87 -34.82
N MET A 6 4.54 -0.45 -34.67
CA MET A 6 4.82 -1.11 -33.40
C MET A 6 6.29 -0.89 -33.04
N LYS A 7 6.61 0.23 -32.38
CA LYS A 7 7.85 0.33 -31.61
C LYS A 7 7.83 -0.80 -30.58
N GLY A 8 8.81 -1.69 -30.63
CA GLY A 8 8.91 -2.84 -29.72
C GLY A 8 8.92 -2.35 -28.27
N TYR A 9 7.92 -2.74 -27.49
CA TYR A 9 7.90 -2.47 -26.06
C TYR A 9 8.30 -3.75 -25.33
N VAL A 10 9.20 -3.60 -24.35
CA VAL A 10 9.63 -4.69 -23.48
C VAL A 10 9.14 -4.44 -22.06
N TYR A 11 8.86 -5.52 -21.34
CA TYR A 11 8.53 -5.49 -19.93
C TYR A 11 9.82 -5.69 -19.16
N ARG A 12 10.26 -4.63 -18.49
CA ARG A 12 11.47 -4.66 -17.69
C ARG A 12 11.12 -4.93 -16.23
N GLN A 13 11.75 -5.94 -15.66
CA GLN A 13 11.65 -6.35 -14.27
C GLN A 13 12.79 -5.72 -13.48
N TYR A 14 12.44 -5.17 -12.32
CA TYR A 14 13.36 -4.60 -11.35
C TYR A 14 13.12 -5.22 -9.97
N SER A 15 14.17 -5.26 -9.17
CA SER A 15 14.08 -5.63 -7.74
C SER A 15 13.28 -4.58 -6.95
N THR A 16 12.93 -4.91 -5.71
CA THR A 16 12.38 -3.96 -4.72
C THR A 16 13.28 -2.76 -4.44
N ASP A 17 14.56 -2.87 -4.78
CA ASP A 17 15.60 -1.85 -4.60
C ASP A 17 15.88 -1.05 -5.89
N GLY A 18 15.22 -1.40 -6.99
CA GLY A 18 15.28 -0.61 -8.24
C GLY A 18 16.37 -1.06 -9.18
N THR A 19 17.12 -2.09 -8.78
CA THR A 19 18.09 -2.78 -9.63
C THR A 19 17.39 -3.48 -10.78
N PHE A 20 17.89 -3.30 -11.99
CA PHE A 20 17.45 -4.05 -13.17
C PHE A 20 17.72 -5.55 -12.97
N VAL A 21 16.70 -6.37 -13.25
CA VAL A 21 16.78 -7.84 -13.14
C VAL A 21 16.77 -8.47 -14.52
N ALA A 22 15.75 -8.16 -15.32
CA ALA A 22 15.55 -8.78 -16.64
C ALA A 22 14.65 -7.92 -17.54
N ASP A 23 14.75 -8.14 -18.85
CA ASP A 23 13.79 -7.65 -19.83
C ASP A 23 13.09 -8.81 -20.55
N TYR A 24 11.80 -8.62 -20.82
CA TYR A 24 10.95 -9.61 -21.46
C TYR A 24 10.23 -8.98 -22.64
N ARG A 25 10.12 -9.70 -23.75
CA ARG A 25 9.49 -9.19 -24.97
C ARG A 25 7.97 -9.02 -24.82
N SER A 26 7.38 -9.73 -23.86
CA SER A 26 5.94 -9.68 -23.60
C SER A 26 5.62 -10.01 -22.15
N SER A 27 4.50 -9.46 -21.67
CA SER A 27 3.91 -9.81 -20.38
C SER A 27 3.64 -11.31 -20.18
N LEU A 28 3.48 -12.07 -21.28
CA LEU A 28 3.27 -13.52 -21.23
C LEU A 28 4.57 -14.27 -20.94
N GLU A 29 5.66 -13.86 -21.60
CA GLU A 29 7.00 -14.41 -21.40
C GLU A 29 7.47 -14.13 -19.98
N ALA A 30 7.28 -12.88 -19.52
CA ALA A 30 7.55 -12.49 -18.15
C ALA A 30 6.77 -13.33 -17.13
N ALA A 31 5.49 -13.62 -17.40
CA ALA A 31 4.66 -14.44 -16.52
C ALA A 31 5.10 -15.91 -16.47
N ALA A 32 5.56 -16.46 -17.60
CA ALA A 32 6.05 -17.82 -17.69
C ALA A 32 7.37 -18.00 -16.92
N GLU A 33 8.31 -17.06 -17.09
CA GLU A 33 9.63 -17.12 -16.45
C GLU A 33 9.57 -16.82 -14.95
N THR A 34 8.80 -15.80 -14.56
CA THR A 34 8.72 -15.40 -13.13
C THR A 34 7.66 -16.16 -12.34
N GLY A 35 6.77 -16.90 -13.01
CA GLY A 35 5.60 -17.52 -12.39
C GLY A 35 4.56 -16.52 -11.88
N ILE A 36 4.70 -15.22 -12.17
CA ILE A 36 3.80 -14.17 -11.71
C ILE A 36 2.65 -14.03 -12.71
N SER A 37 1.43 -13.85 -12.21
CA SER A 37 0.27 -13.67 -13.10
C SER A 37 0.48 -12.49 -14.06
N ARG A 38 0.19 -12.71 -15.35
CA ARG A 38 0.27 -11.68 -16.40
C ARG A 38 -0.44 -10.39 -15.99
N ASN A 39 -1.62 -10.47 -15.38
CA ASN A 39 -2.36 -9.29 -14.94
C ASN A 39 -1.64 -8.50 -13.84
N ALA A 40 -0.91 -9.16 -12.94
CA ALA A 40 -0.11 -8.47 -11.94
C ALA A 40 1.07 -7.71 -12.57
N ILE A 41 1.73 -8.34 -13.55
CA ILE A 41 2.84 -7.74 -14.31
C ILE A 41 2.34 -6.52 -15.10
N VAL A 42 1.24 -6.69 -15.85
CA VAL A 42 0.66 -5.62 -16.67
C VAL A 42 0.22 -4.44 -15.80
N ARG A 43 -0.55 -4.69 -14.74
CA ARG A 43 -0.98 -3.62 -13.82
C ARG A 43 0.20 -2.90 -13.18
N ALA A 44 1.25 -3.63 -12.81
CA ALA A 44 2.46 -3.03 -12.27
C ALA A 44 3.19 -2.17 -13.33
N ALA A 45 3.33 -2.70 -14.55
CA ALA A 45 3.96 -2.01 -15.67
C ALA A 45 3.21 -0.74 -16.12
N HIS A 46 1.89 -0.70 -15.94
CA HIS A 46 1.05 0.47 -16.19
C HIS A 46 1.04 1.48 -15.03
N GLY A 47 1.67 1.17 -13.90
CA GLY A 47 1.66 2.01 -12.72
C GLY A 47 0.35 1.94 -11.91
N GLU A 48 -0.59 1.05 -12.27
CA GLU A 48 -1.78 0.76 -11.45
C GLU A 48 -1.38 0.10 -10.12
N ARG A 49 -0.19 -0.51 -10.07
CA ARG A 49 0.43 -1.07 -8.86
C ARG A 49 1.91 -0.71 -8.83
N LYS A 50 2.46 -0.38 -7.65
CA LYS A 50 3.91 -0.16 -7.51
C LYS A 50 4.72 -1.45 -7.71
N THR A 51 4.16 -2.61 -7.39
CA THR A 51 4.82 -3.92 -7.55
C THR A 51 3.86 -4.98 -8.12
N GLY A 52 4.40 -5.94 -8.87
CA GLY A 52 3.73 -7.14 -9.36
C GLY A 52 4.52 -8.36 -8.93
N GLY A 53 3.94 -9.19 -8.05
CA GLY A 53 4.59 -10.41 -7.54
C GLY A 53 5.91 -10.16 -6.79
N GLY A 54 6.04 -9.01 -6.11
CA GLY A 54 7.25 -8.65 -5.36
C GLY A 54 8.33 -7.94 -6.17
N PHE A 55 8.13 -7.77 -7.48
CA PHE A 55 9.04 -7.04 -8.37
C PHE A 55 8.39 -5.77 -8.90
N ILE A 56 9.21 -4.81 -9.31
CA ILE A 56 8.74 -3.64 -10.04
C ILE A 56 8.78 -3.93 -11.53
N TRP A 57 7.73 -3.54 -12.23
CA TRP A 57 7.60 -3.74 -13.66
C TRP A 57 7.48 -2.39 -14.35
N LYS A 58 8.19 -2.19 -15.46
CA LYS A 58 8.06 -1.01 -16.31
C LYS A 58 7.97 -1.43 -17.75
N LYS A 59 6.96 -0.94 -18.46
CA LYS A 59 6.88 -1.09 -19.91
C LYS A 59 7.71 0.02 -20.56
N VAL A 60 8.86 -0.34 -21.11
CA VAL A 60 9.78 0.60 -21.75
C VAL A 60 9.92 0.28 -23.23
N SER A 61 10.35 1.25 -24.02
CA SER A 61 10.69 0.97 -25.42
C SER A 61 11.99 0.17 -25.47
N GLU A 62 12.15 -0.73 -26.43
CA GLU A 62 13.37 -1.53 -26.63
C GLU A 62 14.63 -0.65 -26.80
N THR A 63 14.45 0.59 -27.24
CA THR A 63 15.51 1.59 -27.41
C THR A 63 15.88 2.36 -26.14
N GLU A 64 15.18 2.17 -25.01
CA GLU A 64 15.51 2.87 -23.76
C GLU A 64 16.60 2.14 -22.95
N PRO A 65 17.59 2.88 -22.43
CA PRO A 65 18.71 2.29 -21.70
C PRO A 65 18.24 1.54 -20.44
N GLN A 66 18.95 0.46 -20.10
CA GLN A 66 18.73 -0.36 -18.90
C GLN A 66 19.24 0.38 -17.66
N GLU A 67 18.58 1.47 -17.28
CA GLU A 67 18.94 2.25 -16.10
C GLU A 67 18.20 1.74 -14.86
N ALA A 68 18.91 1.72 -13.72
CA ALA A 68 18.29 1.46 -12.43
C ALA A 68 17.28 2.56 -12.13
N ILE A 69 16.10 2.17 -11.65
CA ILE A 69 15.09 3.15 -11.23
C ILE A 69 15.36 3.54 -9.79
N GLU A 70 15.43 4.84 -9.51
CA GLU A 70 15.36 5.33 -8.13
C GLU A 70 13.95 5.10 -7.62
N ILE A 71 13.74 3.98 -6.92
CA ILE A 71 12.50 3.76 -6.20
C ILE A 71 12.59 4.67 -4.98
N SER A 72 11.87 5.79 -5.00
CA SER A 72 11.62 6.50 -3.75
C SER A 72 10.93 5.51 -2.82
N GLY A 73 11.66 5.12 -1.76
CA GLY A 73 11.26 4.13 -0.74
C GLY A 73 10.01 4.54 0.06
N GLU A 74 9.28 5.53 -0.42
CA GLU A 74 7.93 5.87 -0.02
C GLU A 74 7.01 4.72 -0.45
N SER A 75 6.93 3.76 0.47
CA SER A 75 5.98 2.68 0.49
C SER A 75 4.55 3.24 0.51
N ILE A 76 4.02 3.62 -0.66
CA ILE A 76 2.61 4.01 -0.84
C ILE A 76 1.66 2.80 -0.71
N ILE A 77 2.19 1.62 -0.34
CA ILE A 77 1.42 0.41 -0.03
C ILE A 77 0.91 0.44 1.42
N GLY A 78 1.23 1.49 2.20
CA GLY A 78 0.87 1.58 3.61
C GLY A 78 0.33 2.93 4.05
N TYR A 79 0.16 3.90 3.15
CA TYR A 79 -0.50 5.17 3.46
C TYR A 79 -2.03 5.01 3.50
N HIS A 80 -2.52 3.89 4.05
CA HIS A 80 -3.84 3.93 4.66
C HIS A 80 -3.66 4.83 5.85
N ASP A 81 -4.04 6.10 5.69
CA ASP A 81 -4.06 7.19 6.65
C ASP A 81 -3.35 6.81 7.95
N LEU A 82 -2.14 7.35 8.16
CA LEU A 82 -1.49 7.32 9.47
C LEU A 82 -2.42 8.03 10.46
N ARG A 83 -3.42 7.28 10.92
CA ARG A 83 -4.45 7.62 11.89
C ARG A 83 -3.83 7.20 13.19
N PRO A 84 -3.11 8.11 13.85
CA PRO A 84 -2.45 7.75 15.07
C PRO A 84 -3.53 7.43 16.09
N VAL A 85 -3.27 6.46 16.94
CA VAL A 85 -4.22 5.98 17.94
C VAL A 85 -3.61 6.12 19.31
N ILE A 86 -4.40 6.66 20.22
CA ILE A 86 -4.08 6.79 21.63
C ILE A 86 -4.71 5.62 22.36
N GLN A 87 -3.89 4.92 23.11
CA GLN A 87 -4.28 3.90 24.06
C GLN A 87 -4.51 4.59 25.40
N MET A 88 -5.67 4.33 26.00
CA MET A 88 -6.06 4.80 27.32
C MET A 88 -6.37 3.62 28.24
N ASP A 89 -6.17 3.80 29.54
CA ASP A 89 -6.61 2.84 30.55
C ASP A 89 -8.15 2.86 30.72
N LEU A 90 -8.65 2.06 31.67
CA LEU A 90 -10.09 2.00 31.97
C LEU A 90 -10.61 3.27 32.65
N GLU A 91 -9.74 3.97 33.37
CA GLU A 91 -10.00 5.21 34.11
C GLU A 91 -10.00 6.44 33.18
N GLY A 92 -9.44 6.31 31.98
CA GLY A 92 -9.37 7.36 30.96
C GLY A 92 -8.02 8.05 30.85
N ASN A 93 -6.96 7.55 31.50
CA ASN A 93 -5.61 8.10 31.39
C ASN A 93 -4.92 7.59 30.12
N GLU A 94 -4.25 8.49 29.41
CA GLU A 94 -3.48 8.16 28.21
C GLU A 94 -2.19 7.42 28.61
N ILE A 95 -2.03 6.19 28.13
CA ILE A 95 -0.90 5.32 28.47
C ILE A 95 0.09 5.15 27.31
N GLY A 96 -0.34 5.41 26.07
CA GLY A 96 0.55 5.29 24.92
C GLY A 96 -0.07 5.80 23.62
N GLU A 97 0.78 6.18 22.68
CA GLU A 97 0.39 6.58 21.33
C GLU A 97 1.06 5.71 20.28
N PHE A 98 0.33 5.41 19.21
CA PHE A 98 0.82 4.64 18.07
C PHE A 98 0.55 5.41 16.79
N VAL A 99 1.46 5.33 15.82
CA VAL A 99 1.33 6.03 14.53
C VAL A 99 0.22 5.45 13.64
N SER A 100 -0.26 4.24 13.94
CA SER A 100 -1.39 3.61 13.27
C SER A 100 -1.93 2.41 14.05
N ILE A 101 -3.17 2.00 13.75
CA ILE A 101 -3.74 0.73 14.23
C ILE A 101 -2.86 -0.49 13.86
N ALA A 102 -2.14 -0.42 12.74
CA ALA A 102 -1.29 -1.50 12.28
C ALA A 102 -0.01 -1.61 13.13
N GLN A 103 0.49 -0.47 13.63
CA GLN A 103 1.58 -0.46 14.61
C GLN A 103 1.09 -0.95 15.96
N ALA A 104 -0.04 -0.44 16.47
CA ALA A 104 -0.64 -0.88 17.73
C ALA A 104 -0.93 -2.39 17.73
N SER A 105 -1.47 -2.91 16.62
CA SER A 105 -1.74 -4.33 16.41
C SER A 105 -0.48 -5.19 16.53
N ARG A 106 0.65 -4.74 15.95
CA ARG A 106 1.93 -5.46 16.01
C ARG A 106 2.58 -5.35 17.39
N ALA A 107 2.54 -4.17 18.00
CA ALA A 107 3.16 -3.92 19.29
C ALA A 107 2.47 -4.67 20.43
N LEU A 108 1.13 -4.72 20.41
CA LEU A 108 0.32 -5.31 21.48
C LEU A 108 -0.25 -6.69 21.14
N GLY A 109 -0.03 -7.18 19.91
CA GLY A 109 -0.61 -8.44 19.44
C GLY A 109 -2.14 -8.41 19.28
N ILE A 110 -2.74 -7.22 19.21
CA ILE A 110 -4.19 -7.04 19.12
C ILE A 110 -4.63 -7.12 17.66
N SER A 111 -5.81 -7.70 17.39
CA SER A 111 -6.35 -7.72 16.03
C SER A 111 -6.69 -6.31 15.55
N ARG A 112 -6.32 -5.97 14.30
CA ARG A 112 -6.68 -4.67 13.67
C ARG A 112 -8.19 -4.45 13.65
N ARG A 113 -8.97 -5.54 13.53
CA ARG A 113 -10.43 -5.50 13.55
C ARG A 113 -10.97 -5.07 14.92
N SER A 114 -10.42 -5.60 16.01
CA SER A 114 -10.78 -5.21 17.37
C SER A 114 -10.48 -3.73 17.62
N LEU A 115 -9.31 -3.27 17.19
CA LEU A 115 -8.95 -1.84 17.28
C LEU A 115 -9.92 -0.97 16.47
N SER A 116 -10.22 -1.34 15.23
CA SER A 116 -11.19 -0.61 14.40
C SER A 116 -12.60 -0.59 15.00
N CYS A 117 -13.09 -1.69 15.56
CA CYS A 117 -14.38 -1.72 16.24
C CYS A 117 -14.41 -0.89 17.52
N ALA A 118 -13.30 -0.84 18.26
CA ALA A 118 -13.19 0.00 19.45
C ALA A 118 -13.20 1.49 19.09
N LEU A 119 -12.49 1.86 18.01
CA LEU A 119 -12.47 3.24 17.49
C LEU A 119 -13.82 3.68 16.91
N ASN A 120 -14.56 2.77 16.26
CA ASN A 120 -15.89 3.05 15.71
C ASN A 120 -17.01 3.03 16.77
N GLY A 121 -16.68 2.85 18.05
CA GLY A 121 -17.65 2.80 19.15
C GLY A 121 -18.49 1.52 19.20
N THR A 122 -18.25 0.55 18.31
CA THR A 122 -18.93 -0.76 18.33
C THR A 122 -18.49 -1.61 19.53
N GLN A 123 -17.23 -1.47 19.97
CA GLN A 123 -16.70 -2.11 21.17
C GLN A 123 -16.25 -1.06 22.18
N LYS A 124 -16.55 -1.26 23.47
CA LYS A 124 -16.19 -0.31 24.54
C LYS A 124 -14.71 -0.36 24.92
N THR A 125 -14.04 -1.49 24.62
CA THR A 125 -12.63 -1.74 24.92
C THR A 125 -12.04 -2.68 23.86
N ALA A 126 -10.74 -2.60 23.62
CA ALA A 126 -10.00 -3.62 22.89
C ALA A 126 -8.79 -4.05 23.74
N ALA A 127 -8.69 -5.35 24.01
CA ALA A 127 -7.69 -5.96 24.88
C ALA A 127 -7.61 -5.35 26.31
N GLY A 128 -8.76 -4.89 26.84
CA GLY A 128 -8.82 -4.27 28.18
C GLY A 128 -8.46 -2.79 28.23
N PHE A 129 -8.14 -2.16 27.08
CA PHE A 129 -7.83 -0.74 26.98
C PHE A 129 -8.89 0.01 26.19
N LYS A 130 -9.05 1.31 26.49
CA LYS A 130 -9.85 2.23 25.68
C LYS A 130 -8.96 2.79 24.57
N TRP A 131 -9.55 3.03 23.40
CA TRP A 131 -8.83 3.48 22.21
C TRP A 131 -9.50 4.73 21.66
N ARG A 132 -8.69 5.72 21.30
CA ARG A 132 -9.15 6.95 20.64
C ARG A 132 -8.24 7.25 19.46
N LEU A 133 -8.80 7.81 18.39
CA LEU A 133 -8.01 8.35 17.30
C LEU A 133 -7.39 9.68 17.73
N LYS A 134 -6.08 9.83 17.59
CA LYS A 134 -5.38 11.12 17.69
C LYS A 134 -5.71 11.86 16.39
N GLU A 135 -6.82 12.59 16.36
CA GLU A 135 -7.16 13.39 15.19
C GLU A 135 -5.98 14.32 14.86
N ALA A 136 -5.34 14.11 13.72
CA ALA A 136 -4.79 15.23 12.98
C ALA A 136 -6.02 15.94 12.42
N GLU A 137 -6.28 17.18 12.86
CA GLU A 137 -7.46 17.94 12.47
C GLU A 137 -7.70 17.87 10.96
N GLU A 138 -8.69 17.08 10.53
CA GLU A 138 -9.27 17.20 9.20
C GLU A 138 -10.71 17.72 9.35
N LYS A 139 -10.86 19.01 9.03
CA LYS A 139 -12.12 19.66 8.74
C LYS A 139 -12.94 18.86 7.73
N ASN A 140 -14.06 18.28 8.16
CA ASN A 140 -15.32 18.21 7.41
C ASN A 140 -16.34 17.57 8.36
N GLY A 141 -17.36 18.25 8.81
CA GLY A 141 -18.41 18.84 8.00
C GLY A 141 -19.71 18.29 8.58
N GLN A 142 -20.56 19.19 9.05
CA GLN A 142 -21.80 18.90 9.75
C GLN A 142 -22.69 17.95 8.93
N GLU A 143 -23.28 16.95 9.57
CA GLU A 143 -24.69 16.67 9.31
C GLU A 143 -25.39 16.14 10.55
N GLU A 144 -25.74 17.12 11.37
CA GLU A 144 -26.86 17.08 12.27
C GLU A 144 -28.14 17.19 11.44
N GLN A 145 -28.92 16.12 11.33
CA GLN A 145 -30.36 16.19 11.03
C GLN A 145 -31.05 15.27 12.03
N LYS A 146 -31.46 15.80 13.18
CA LYS A 146 -32.71 16.52 13.49
C LYS A 146 -33.95 15.61 13.55
N ALA A 147 -34.50 15.60 14.77
CA ALA A 147 -35.91 15.66 15.16
C ALA A 147 -36.87 14.57 14.64
#